data_AF-A0A2E3ZTR7-F1
#
_entry.id   AF-A0A2E3ZTR7-F1
#
_cell.length_a   1.000
_cell.length_b   1.000
_cell.length_c   1.000
_cell.angle_alpha   90.00
_cell.angle_beta   90.00
_cell.angle_gamma   90.00
#
_symmetry.space_group_name_H-M   'P 1'
#
loop_
_entity.id
_entity.type
_entity.pdbx_description
1 polymer ?
#
loop_
_entity_poly.entity_id
_entity_poly.type
_entity_poly.pdbx_seq_one_letter_code
_entity_poly.pdbx_strand_id
1 'polypeptide(L)'
;MIKFNYFLAIIILCFSYDAASKVCELSNIKNLESLKEKLKICDEGDKLYLTYDIKIRTEKLIVNLCSLEDTIISKEDINIVHKRNSGVSLICIYKPDRKFIN
;
A
#
# COMPACT_ATOMS: atom_id res chain seq x y z
N MET A 1 -46.91 11.59 -1.80
CA MET A 1 -45.92 10.97 -2.71
C MET A 1 -44.65 11.80 -2.93
N ILE A 2 -44.71 13.12 -3.11
CA ILE A 2 -43.54 13.97 -3.42
C ILE A 2 -42.45 13.96 -2.33
N LYS A 3 -42.83 13.99 -1.03
CA LYS A 3 -41.86 13.99 0.08
C LYS A 3 -41.01 12.72 0.19
N PHE A 4 -41.55 11.55 -0.21
CA PHE A 4 -40.82 10.28 -0.18
C PHE A 4 -39.74 10.25 -1.27
N ASN A 5 -39.97 10.92 -2.39
CA ASN A 5 -39.01 11.01 -3.50
C ASN A 5 -37.78 11.86 -3.14
N TYR A 6 -37.97 12.95 -2.37
CA TYR A 6 -36.85 13.74 -1.84
C TYR A 6 -36.01 12.97 -0.82
N PHE A 7 -36.64 12.15 0.01
CA PHE A 7 -35.92 11.31 0.97
C PHE A 7 -35.04 10.27 0.26
N LEU A 8 -35.56 9.67 -0.81
CA LEU A 8 -34.81 8.72 -1.66
C LEU A 8 -33.64 9.39 -2.40
N ALA A 9 -33.82 10.63 -2.85
CA ALA A 9 -32.74 11.40 -3.50
C ALA A 9 -31.59 11.75 -2.53
N ILE A 10 -31.89 12.04 -1.26
CA ILE A 10 -30.88 12.32 -0.22
C ILE A 10 -30.05 11.07 0.10
N ILE A 11 -30.71 9.91 0.18
CA ILE A 11 -30.05 8.62 0.41
C ILE A 11 -29.05 8.33 -0.71
N ILE A 12 -29.45 8.47 -1.98
CA ILE A 12 -28.57 8.19 -3.13
C ILE A 12 -27.35 9.11 -3.14
N LEU A 13 -27.50 10.39 -2.77
CA LEU A 13 -26.36 11.32 -2.68
C LEU A 13 -25.35 10.92 -1.59
N CYS A 14 -25.80 10.40 -0.45
CA CYS A 14 -24.92 9.98 0.65
C CYS A 14 -24.06 8.73 0.35
N PHE A 15 -24.48 7.84 -0.55
CA PHE A 15 -23.74 6.60 -0.85
C PHE A 15 -22.70 6.72 -1.98
N SER A 16 -22.48 7.91 -2.53
CA SER A 16 -21.60 8.10 -3.70
C SER A 16 -20.10 8.12 -3.37
N TYR A 17 -19.71 7.87 -2.12
CA TYR A 17 -18.31 7.91 -1.68
C TYR A 17 -17.65 6.53 -1.78
N ASP A 18 -17.53 6.00 -2.98
CA ASP A 18 -16.63 4.87 -3.24
C ASP A 18 -15.20 5.40 -3.34
N ALA A 19 -14.44 5.28 -2.24
CA ALA A 19 -13.00 5.49 -2.27
C ALA A 19 -12.36 4.34 -3.07
N ALA A 20 -12.09 4.57 -4.35
CA ALA A 20 -11.37 3.62 -5.18
C ALA A 20 -9.94 3.43 -4.63
N SER A 21 -9.67 2.28 -4.01
CA SER A 21 -8.33 1.88 -3.56
C SER A 21 -7.36 1.91 -4.73
N LYS A 22 -6.34 2.76 -4.65
CA LYS A 22 -5.32 2.92 -5.68
C LYS A 22 -4.19 1.93 -5.44
N VAL A 23 -3.45 1.63 -6.50
CA VAL A 23 -2.20 0.86 -6.37
C VAL A 23 -1.06 1.86 -6.14
N CYS A 24 -0.43 1.80 -4.98
CA CYS A 24 0.76 2.60 -4.67
C CYS A 24 2.01 1.80 -5.01
N GLU A 25 2.63 2.12 -6.15
CA GLU A 25 3.84 1.43 -6.62
C GLU A 25 5.11 2.18 -6.22
N LEU A 26 5.94 1.53 -5.40
CA LEU A 26 7.19 2.05 -4.88
C LEU A 26 8.36 1.18 -5.35
N SER A 27 9.14 1.68 -6.30
CA SER A 27 10.31 1.00 -6.83
C SER A 27 11.63 1.63 -6.37
N ASN A 28 12.70 0.83 -6.41
CA ASN A 28 14.09 1.23 -6.16
C ASN A 28 14.34 1.79 -4.76
N ILE A 29 13.77 1.15 -3.73
CA ILE A 29 14.01 1.53 -2.34
C ILE A 29 15.37 0.98 -1.89
N LYS A 30 16.33 1.87 -1.70
CA LYS A 30 17.70 1.53 -1.24
C LYS A 30 17.90 1.73 0.26
N ASN A 31 17.12 2.62 0.89
CA ASN A 31 17.22 2.97 2.31
C ASN A 31 15.84 3.29 2.90
N LEU A 32 15.73 3.27 4.23
CA LEU A 32 14.49 3.56 4.96
C LEU A 32 14.02 5.02 4.81
N GLU A 33 14.94 5.97 4.65
CA GLU A 33 14.59 7.39 4.50
C GLU A 33 13.86 7.65 3.17
N SER A 34 14.39 7.15 2.05
CA SER A 34 13.73 7.25 0.73
C SER A 34 12.38 6.53 0.70
N LEU A 35 12.22 5.49 1.53
CA LEU A 35 10.94 4.81 1.72
C LEU A 35 9.94 5.73 2.42
N LYS A 36 10.30 6.34 3.55
CA LYS A 36 9.41 7.27 4.27
C LYS A 36 8.94 8.43 3.39
N GLU A 37 9.83 8.99 2.56
CA GLU A 37 9.45 10.08 1.66
C GLU A 37 8.44 9.64 0.59
N LYS A 38 8.69 8.49 -0.03
CA LYS A 38 7.79 7.96 -1.05
C LYS A 38 6.49 7.39 -0.48
N LEU A 39 6.44 7.03 0.80
CA LEU A 39 5.20 6.58 1.44
C LEU A 39 4.21 7.72 1.70
N LYS A 40 4.65 8.98 1.69
CA LYS A 40 3.76 10.15 1.89
C LYS A 40 2.70 10.31 0.80
N ILE A 41 2.88 9.67 -0.36
CA ILE A 41 1.90 9.70 -1.45
C ILE A 41 0.91 8.53 -1.42
N CYS A 42 1.10 7.55 -0.53
CA CYS A 42 0.20 6.41 -0.39
C CYS A 42 -0.83 6.70 0.71
N ASP A 43 -2.11 6.41 0.43
CA ASP A 43 -3.17 6.53 1.42
C ASP A 43 -3.41 5.17 2.12
N GLU A 44 -3.73 5.20 3.42
CA GLU A 44 -4.07 3.97 4.15
C GLU A 44 -5.24 3.22 3.47
N GLY A 45 -5.07 1.91 3.27
CA GLY A 45 -6.02 1.08 2.51
C GLY A 45 -5.68 0.92 1.02
N ASP A 46 -4.67 1.61 0.50
CA ASP A 46 -4.16 1.38 -0.85
C ASP A 46 -3.40 0.05 -0.97
N LYS A 47 -3.36 -0.51 -2.18
CA LYS A 47 -2.52 -1.68 -2.48
C LYS A 47 -1.08 -1.23 -2.65
N LEU A 48 -0.22 -1.58 -1.70
CA LEU A 48 1.21 -1.29 -1.74
C LEU A 48 1.92 -2.34 -2.59
N TYR A 49 2.65 -1.89 -3.60
CA TYR A 49 3.60 -2.70 -4.36
C TYR A 49 5.01 -2.13 -4.17
N LEU A 50 5.84 -2.84 -3.41
CA LEU A 50 7.15 -2.38 -2.98
C LEU A 50 8.25 -3.23 -3.57
N THR A 51 9.23 -2.62 -4.23
CA THR A 51 10.47 -3.27 -4.66
C THR A 51 11.66 -2.67 -3.93
N TYR A 52 12.40 -3.50 -3.18
CA TYR A 52 13.45 -3.07 -2.26
C TYR A 52 14.71 -3.93 -2.37
N ASP A 53 15.83 -3.37 -1.91
CA ASP A 53 17.12 -4.04 -1.85
C ASP A 53 17.11 -5.18 -0.81
N ILE A 54 17.78 -6.30 -1.12
CA ILE A 54 17.90 -7.51 -0.27
C ILE A 54 18.46 -7.17 1.13
N LYS A 55 19.19 -6.06 1.28
CA LYS A 55 19.70 -5.60 2.59
C LYS A 55 18.60 -5.22 3.59
N ILE A 56 17.39 -4.91 3.14
CA ILE A 56 16.28 -4.51 4.00
C ILE A 56 15.54 -5.77 4.45
N ARG A 57 15.33 -5.89 5.77
CA ARG A 57 14.58 -7.02 6.36
C ARG A 57 13.10 -6.92 6.00
N THR A 58 12.61 -7.89 5.24
CA THR A 58 11.21 -8.01 4.81
C THR A 58 10.23 -8.00 5.97
N GLU A 59 10.54 -8.68 7.07
CA GLU A 59 9.67 -8.79 8.24
C GLU A 59 9.44 -7.42 8.87
N LYS A 60 10.50 -6.58 8.90
CA LYS A 60 10.39 -5.21 9.42
C LYS A 60 9.50 -4.36 8.52
N LEU A 61 9.52 -4.57 7.21
CA LEU A 61 8.62 -3.84 6.29
C LEU A 61 7.18 -4.31 6.48
N ILE A 62 6.95 -5.62 6.58
CA ILE A 62 5.63 -6.20 6.77
C ILE A 62 4.97 -5.67 8.04
N VAL A 63 5.66 -5.76 9.19
CA VAL A 63 5.09 -5.35 10.49
C VAL A 63 4.77 -3.85 10.53
N ASN A 64 5.52 -3.02 9.80
CA ASN A 64 5.39 -1.57 9.88
C ASN A 64 4.51 -0.96 8.78
N LEU A 65 4.30 -1.64 7.65
CA LEU A 65 3.63 -1.06 6.48
C LEU A 65 2.40 -1.84 6.02
N CYS A 66 2.33 -3.12 6.35
CA CYS A 66 1.30 -4.01 5.83
C CYS A 66 0.24 -4.31 6.89
N SER A 67 -1.01 -4.41 6.46
CA SER A 67 -2.07 -5.04 7.25
C SER A 67 -1.75 -6.53 7.45
N LEU A 68 -1.72 -6.97 8.70
CA LEU A 68 -1.51 -8.38 9.07
C LEU A 68 -2.80 -9.21 9.00
N GLU A 69 -3.95 -8.55 8.85
CA GLU A 69 -5.26 -9.18 8.67
C GLU A 69 -5.43 -9.69 7.22
N ASP A 70 -4.71 -9.07 6.28
CA ASP A 70 -4.80 -9.33 4.85
C ASP A 70 -3.66 -10.23 4.35
N THR A 71 -3.85 -10.81 3.16
CA THR A 71 -2.82 -11.61 2.50
C THR A 71 -1.62 -10.75 2.10
N ILE A 72 -0.43 -11.18 2.53
CA ILE A 72 0.84 -10.56 2.16
C ILE A 72 1.56 -11.48 1.16
N ILE A 73 1.96 -10.91 0.01
CA ILE A 73 2.72 -11.63 -1.01
C ILE A 73 4.13 -11.08 -1.02
N SER A 74 5.11 -11.90 -0.64
CA SER A 74 6.52 -11.58 -0.83
C SER A 74 7.12 -12.52 -1.86
N LYS A 75 7.86 -11.95 -2.81
CA LYS A 75 8.57 -12.72 -3.83
C LYS A 75 10.03 -12.27 -3.89
N GLU A 76 10.90 -13.20 -3.55
CA GLU A 76 12.35 -13.09 -3.70
C GLU A 76 12.74 -13.65 -5.06
N ASP A 77 13.17 -12.80 -5.99
CA ASP A 77 13.69 -13.26 -7.28
C ASP A 77 15.16 -13.71 -7.10
N ILE A 78 15.36 -14.98 -6.76
CA ILE A 78 16.67 -15.61 -6.48
C ILE A 78 17.49 -15.87 -7.77
N ASN A 79 16.86 -15.82 -8.94
CA ASN A 79 17.44 -16.26 -10.21
C ASN A 79 17.74 -15.10 -11.18
N ILE A 80 18.62 -14.14 -10.84
CA ILE A 80 19.08 -13.20 -11.87
C ILE A 80 20.53 -12.73 -11.67
N VAL A 81 21.47 -13.51 -12.20
CA VAL A 81 22.78 -13.00 -12.60
C VAL A 81 22.53 -11.84 -13.59
N HIS A 82 22.86 -10.61 -13.20
CA HIS A 82 22.89 -9.40 -14.07
C HIS A 82 21.58 -8.62 -14.39
N LYS A 83 20.49 -8.66 -13.61
CA LYS A 83 19.47 -7.58 -13.70
C LYS A 83 19.82 -6.43 -12.75
N ARG A 84 20.01 -5.22 -13.28
CA ARG A 84 20.31 -3.99 -12.50
C ARG A 84 19.26 -3.60 -11.44
N ASN A 85 18.13 -4.30 -11.36
CA ASN A 85 17.04 -4.14 -10.39
C ASN A 85 16.64 -5.48 -9.75
N SER A 86 17.59 -6.39 -9.48
CA SER A 86 17.31 -7.59 -8.68
C SER A 86 17.01 -7.17 -7.23
N GLY A 87 15.74 -7.05 -6.90
CA GLY A 87 15.25 -6.68 -5.58
C GLY A 87 14.14 -7.63 -5.14
N VAL A 88 13.89 -7.67 -3.84
CA VAL A 88 12.75 -8.39 -3.28
C VAL A 88 11.51 -7.55 -3.53
N SER A 89 10.41 -8.21 -3.87
CA SER A 89 9.10 -7.56 -4.00
C SER A 89 8.18 -7.93 -2.84
N LEU A 90 7.38 -6.97 -2.42
CA LEU A 90 6.38 -7.10 -1.37
C LEU A 90 5.08 -6.44 -1.84
N ILE A 91 3.98 -7.17 -1.75
CA ILE A 91 2.64 -6.71 -2.07
C ILE A 91 1.76 -6.89 -0.84
N CYS A 92 1.11 -5.83 -0.40
CA CYS A 92 0.19 -5.88 0.73
C CYS A 92 -0.78 -4.69 0.73
N ILE A 93 -1.79 -4.72 1.61
CA ILE A 93 -2.61 -3.54 1.89
C ILE A 93 -1.83 -2.61 2.83
N TYR A 94 -1.71 -1.34 2.44
CA TYR A 94 -0.99 -0.33 3.20
C TYR A 94 -1.76 0.02 4.47
N LYS A 95 -1.19 -0.36 5.62
CA LYS A 95 -1.70 -0.05 6.96
C LYS A 95 -0.52 0.26 7.87
N PRO A 96 0.03 1.48 7.79
CA PRO A 96 1.28 1.80 8.46
C PRO A 96 1.12 1.89 9.98
N ASP A 97 2.11 1.38 10.72
CA ASP A 97 2.19 1.65 12.16
C ASP A 97 2.61 3.12 12.37
N ARG A 98 1.90 3.82 13.26
CA ARG A 98 2.14 5.22 13.60
C ARG A 98 3.57 5.48 14.08
N LYS A 99 4.23 4.46 14.63
CA LYS A 99 5.63 4.53 15.09
C LYS A 99 6.66 4.52 13.96
N PHE A 100 6.28 4.08 12.75
CA PHE A 100 7.21 4.00 11.62
C PHE A 100 7.22 5.28 10.78
N ILE A 101 6.11 6.02 10.75
CA ILE A 101 5.98 7.26 9.96
C ILE A 101 6.57 8.46 10.72
N ASN A 102 6.38 8.54 12.04
CA ASN A 102 7.07 9.52 12.90
C ASN A 102 8.55 9.16 13.10
#